data_AF-A0A135V0Q3-F1
#
_entry.id   AF-A0A135V0Q3-F1
#
_cell.length_a   1.000
_cell.length_b   1.000
_cell.length_c   1.000
_cell.angle_alpha   90.00
_cell.angle_beta   90.00
_cell.angle_gamma   90.00
#
_symmetry.space_group_name_H-M   'P 1'
#
loop_
_entity.id
_entity.type
_entity.pdbx_description
1 polymer ?
#
loop_
_entity_poly.entity_id
_entity_poly.type
_entity_poly.pdbx_seq_one_letter_code
_entity_poly.pdbx_strand_id
1 'polypeptide(L)'
;MSTSPAAAAAAPTPRFSKGSDEPSLSSTLETLLGQGRGWALVNDGEAVERSFKFKTFTKTWGLSDKDLKLALICDALAKDFGEVEVPASEATTGGGEAVSCGIRSLADKAAGTAGDCCTPKK
;
A
#
# COMPACT_ATOMS: atom_id res chain seq x y z
N MET A 1 -19.28 -9.36 38.02
CA MET A 1 -19.20 -9.09 36.57
C MET A 1 -19.43 -7.59 36.43
N SER A 2 -18.35 -6.82 36.52
CA SER A 2 -18.42 -5.37 36.65
C SER A 2 -18.39 -4.75 35.26
N THR A 3 -19.53 -4.26 34.79
CA THR A 3 -19.61 -3.43 33.58
C THR A 3 -19.23 -2.00 33.97
N SER A 4 -18.03 -1.57 33.55
CA SER A 4 -17.58 -0.18 33.61
C SER A 4 -18.31 0.65 32.55
N PRO A 5 -18.77 1.88 32.84
CA PRO A 5 -19.47 2.69 31.85
C PRO A 5 -18.49 3.27 30.84
N ALA A 6 -18.86 3.21 29.56
CA ALA A 6 -18.11 3.83 28.46
C ALA A 6 -18.16 5.35 28.60
N ALA A 7 -17.03 5.95 28.97
CA ALA A 7 -16.82 7.39 28.86
C ALA A 7 -16.82 7.78 27.38
N ALA A 8 -17.47 8.91 27.06
CA ALA A 8 -17.47 9.48 25.71
C ALA A 8 -16.03 9.75 25.26
N ALA A 9 -15.49 8.86 24.42
CA ALA A 9 -14.16 8.99 23.88
C ALA A 9 -14.12 10.17 22.90
N ALA A 10 -13.25 11.14 23.17
CA ALA A 10 -12.87 12.14 22.18
C ALA A 10 -12.45 11.44 20.88
N ALA A 11 -12.79 12.02 19.73
CA ALA A 11 -12.40 11.45 18.44
C ALA A 11 -10.87 11.28 18.40
N PRO A 12 -10.35 10.07 18.11
CA PRO A 12 -8.91 9.84 18.06
C PRO A 12 -8.28 10.71 16.97
N THR A 13 -7.15 11.35 17.28
CA THR A 13 -6.39 12.21 16.36
C THR A 13 -5.36 11.35 15.62
N PRO A 14 -5.19 11.47 14.30
CA PRO A 14 -4.28 10.63 13.56
C PRO A 14 -2.82 10.82 13.95
N ARG A 15 -2.06 9.72 13.93
CA ARG A 15 -0.63 9.67 14.26
C ARG A 15 0.12 8.95 13.15
N PHE A 16 1.08 9.65 12.55
CA PHE A 16 1.87 9.13 11.44
C PHE A 16 3.24 8.61 11.89
N SER A 17 3.78 7.65 11.14
CA SER A 17 5.12 7.09 11.36
C SER A 17 6.23 8.11 11.05
N LYS A 18 7.42 7.86 11.59
CA LYS A 18 8.60 8.69 11.31
C LYS A 18 8.96 8.65 9.82
N GLY A 19 9.23 9.83 9.24
CA GLY A 19 9.63 9.95 7.83
C GLY A 19 8.47 9.95 6.82
N SER A 20 7.23 9.91 7.30
CA SER A 20 6.05 10.00 6.44
C SER A 20 5.70 11.44 6.06
N ASP A 21 5.15 11.61 4.86
CA ASP A 21 4.65 12.90 4.37
C ASP A 21 3.25 13.20 4.97
N GLU A 22 3.24 13.76 6.18
CA GLU A 22 2.05 14.09 6.95
C GLU A 22 0.97 14.91 6.21
N PRO A 23 1.27 15.94 5.40
CA PRO A 23 0.23 16.72 4.72
C PRO A 23 -0.54 15.93 3.65
N SER A 24 0.14 15.09 2.86
CA SER A 24 -0.54 14.28 1.83
C SER A 24 -1.35 13.14 2.46
N LEU A 25 -0.81 12.52 3.51
CA LEU A 25 -1.49 11.46 4.26
C LEU A 25 -2.72 12.00 4.99
N SER A 26 -2.66 13.21 5.55
CA SER A 26 -3.80 13.85 6.21
C SER A 26 -4.96 14.09 5.24
N SER A 27 -4.69 14.62 4.04
CA SER A 27 -5.71 14.84 3.01
C SER A 27 -6.37 13.52 2.56
N THR A 28 -5.57 12.47 2.39
CA THR A 28 -6.06 11.14 2.02
C THR A 28 -6.90 10.54 3.14
N LEU A 29 -6.46 10.70 4.39
CA LEU A 29 -7.16 10.22 5.57
C LEU A 29 -8.50 10.94 5.78
N GLU A 30 -8.54 12.27 5.68
CA GLU A 30 -9.78 13.04 5.75
C GLU A 30 -10.77 12.60 4.69
N THR A 31 -10.28 12.36 3.47
CA THR A 31 -11.09 11.81 2.39
C THR A 31 -11.67 10.44 2.77
N LEU A 32 -10.86 9.55 3.33
CA LEU A 32 -11.26 8.20 3.74
C LEU A 32 -12.34 8.22 4.86
N LEU A 33 -12.14 9.08 5.86
CA LEU A 33 -13.04 9.24 7.01
C LEU A 33 -14.33 9.99 6.63
N GLY A 34 -14.25 10.99 5.76
CA GLY A 34 -15.37 11.83 5.34
C GLY A 34 -16.33 11.19 4.33
N GLN A 35 -15.90 10.15 3.61
CA GLN A 35 -16.71 9.47 2.60
C GLN A 35 -17.93 8.69 3.15
N GLY A 36 -18.14 8.67 4.47
CA GLY A 36 -19.31 8.02 5.08
C GLY A 36 -19.34 6.50 4.90
N ARG A 37 -18.22 5.90 4.48
CA ARG A 37 -18.13 4.46 4.22
C ARG A 37 -17.76 3.66 5.46
N GLY A 38 -17.73 4.24 6.67
CA GLY A 38 -17.49 3.49 7.90
C GLY A 38 -16.01 3.16 8.17
N TRP A 39 -15.09 3.97 7.66
CA TRP A 39 -13.71 3.99 8.12
C TRP A 39 -13.62 4.77 9.43
N ALA A 40 -12.86 4.26 10.39
CA ALA A 40 -12.65 4.89 11.68
C ALA A 40 -11.18 4.78 12.11
N LEU A 41 -10.69 5.79 12.82
CA LEU A 41 -9.39 5.74 13.49
C LEU A 41 -9.49 4.83 14.72
N VAL A 42 -8.50 3.95 14.88
CA VAL A 42 -8.38 2.99 15.99
C VAL A 42 -6.97 3.03 16.57
N ASN A 43 -6.77 2.37 17.72
CA ASN A 43 -5.50 2.35 18.43
C ASN A 43 -4.91 3.76 18.63
N ASP A 44 -5.73 4.66 19.21
CA ASP A 44 -5.36 6.07 19.46
C ASP A 44 -4.88 6.85 18.22
N GLY A 45 -5.40 6.50 17.05
CA GLY A 45 -5.15 7.18 15.78
C GLY A 45 -3.93 6.67 15.02
N GLU A 46 -3.32 5.57 15.46
CA GLU A 46 -2.19 4.93 14.76
C GLU A 46 -2.64 4.03 13.59
N ALA A 47 -3.93 3.69 13.52
CA ALA A 47 -4.47 2.84 12.47
C ALA A 47 -5.88 3.25 12.05
N VAL A 48 -6.28 2.80 10.86
CA VAL A 48 -7.65 2.92 10.33
C VAL A 48 -8.29 1.55 10.20
N GLU A 49 -9.53 1.41 10.65
CA GLU A 49 -10.31 0.18 10.55
C GLU A 49 -11.62 0.42 9.80
N ARG A 50 -12.08 -0.61 9.07
CA ARG A 50 -13.42 -0.66 8.50
C ARG A 50 -13.97 -2.07 8.56
N SER A 51 -15.19 -2.19 9.08
CA SER A 51 -15.94 -3.45 9.04
C SER A 51 -16.69 -3.62 7.72
N PHE A 52 -16.52 -4.79 7.09
CA PHE A 52 -17.26 -5.18 5.88
C PHE A 52 -18.20 -6.34 6.21
N LYS A 53 -19.50 -6.17 5.93
CA LYS A 53 -20.50 -7.24 6.11
C LYS A 53 -21.04 -7.67 4.76
N PHE A 54 -20.86 -8.94 4.44
CA PHE A 54 -21.35 -9.54 3.20
C PHE A 54 -22.51 -10.49 3.47
N LYS A 55 -23.44 -10.61 2.50
CA LYS A 55 -24.61 -11.49 2.62
C LYS A 55 -24.26 -12.97 2.51
N THR A 56 -23.19 -13.30 1.77
CA THR A 56 -22.73 -14.67 1.52
C THR A 56 -21.21 -14.73 1.63
N PHE A 57 -20.69 -15.88 2.06
CA PHE A 57 -19.24 -16.11 2.19
C PHE A 57 -18.53 -16.09 0.83
N THR A 58 -19.19 -16.46 -0.27
CA THR A 58 -18.59 -16.35 -1.62
C THR A 58 -18.23 -14.91 -2.00
N LYS A 59 -18.88 -13.90 -1.40
CA LYS A 59 -18.62 -12.48 -1.65
C LYS A 59 -17.53 -11.89 -0.75
N THR A 60 -17.07 -12.58 0.29
CA THR A 60 -15.92 -12.12 1.11
C THR A 60 -14.60 -12.24 0.36
N TRP A 61 -14.52 -13.13 -0.64
CA TRP A 61 -13.36 -13.30 -1.55
C TRP A 61 -13.28 -12.21 -2.63
N GLY A 62 -13.90 -11.05 -2.37
CA GLY A 62 -13.79 -9.85 -3.19
C GLY A 62 -12.46 -9.11 -3.03
N LEU A 63 -11.55 -9.57 -2.16
CA LEU A 63 -10.11 -9.54 -2.46
C LEU A 63 -9.88 -10.65 -3.48
N SER A 64 -10.21 -10.34 -4.73
CA SER A 64 -10.17 -11.30 -5.81
C SER A 64 -8.75 -11.82 -6.02
N ASP A 65 -8.60 -12.94 -6.75
CA ASP A 65 -7.28 -13.40 -7.20
C ASP A 65 -6.49 -12.29 -7.93
N LYS A 66 -7.17 -11.27 -8.46
CA LYS A 66 -6.55 -10.10 -9.08
C LYS A 66 -5.92 -9.17 -8.04
N ASP A 67 -6.55 -9.00 -6.88
CA ASP A 67 -6.02 -8.17 -5.79
C ASP A 67 -4.82 -8.85 -5.13
N LEU A 68 -4.85 -10.18 -4.99
CA LEU A 68 -3.68 -10.95 -4.57
C LEU A 68 -2.53 -10.86 -5.57
N LYS A 69 -2.82 -10.95 -6.87
CA LYS A 69 -1.82 -10.74 -7.93
C LYS A 69 -1.27 -9.32 -7.93
N LEU A 70 -2.11 -8.32 -7.70
CA LEU A 70 -1.68 -6.93 -7.61
C LEU A 70 -0.74 -6.73 -6.42
N ALA A 71 -1.10 -7.27 -5.25
CA ALA A 71 -0.24 -7.23 -4.07
C ALA A 71 1.14 -7.89 -4.34
N LEU A 72 1.17 -9.07 -4.97
CA LEU A 72 2.42 -9.74 -5.34
C LEU A 72 3.28 -8.92 -6.31
N ILE A 73 2.66 -8.19 -7.25
CA ILE A 73 3.38 -7.31 -8.18
C ILE A 73 3.95 -6.10 -7.41
N CYS A 74 3.17 -5.51 -6.50
CA CYS A 74 3.64 -4.42 -5.64
C CYS A 74 4.83 -4.85 -4.78
N ASP A 75 4.80 -6.05 -4.19
CA ASP A 75 5.90 -6.60 -3.40
C ASP A 75 7.17 -6.82 -4.24
N ALA A 76 7.01 -7.31 -5.48
CA ALA A 76 8.13 -7.49 -6.41
C ALA A 76 8.77 -6.14 -6.79
N LEU A 77 7.97 -5.13 -7.08
CA LEU A 77 8.46 -3.77 -7.37
C LEU A 77 9.18 -3.17 -6.16
N ALA A 78 8.60 -3.26 -4.97
CA ALA A 78 9.22 -2.77 -3.74
C ALA A 78 10.58 -3.44 -3.47
N LYS A 79 10.71 -4.73 -3.80
CA LYS A 79 11.98 -5.45 -3.72
C LYS A 79 13.00 -4.96 -4.75
N ASP A 80 12.58 -4.71 -5.99
CA ASP A 80 13.46 -4.22 -7.06
C ASP A 80 13.97 -2.79 -6.80
N PHE A 81 13.17 -1.95 -6.12
CA PHE A 81 13.58 -0.60 -5.68
C PHE A 81 14.31 -0.60 -4.33
N GLY A 82 14.45 -1.75 -3.67
CA GLY A 82 15.14 -1.86 -2.38
C GLY A 82 14.39 -1.22 -1.21
N GLU A 83 13.08 -1.00 -1.33
CA GLU A 83 12.23 -0.41 -0.28
C GLU A 83 11.93 -1.39 0.87
N VAL A 84 12.14 -2.69 0.65
CA VAL A 84 11.96 -3.74 1.65
C VAL A 84 13.29 -4.03 2.34
N GLU A 85 13.53 -3.42 3.51
CA GLU A 85 14.60 -3.84 4.41
C GLU A 85 14.28 -5.26 4.93
N VAL A 86 14.99 -6.25 4.38
CA VAL A 86 15.01 -7.60 4.93
C VAL A 86 15.67 -7.52 6.32
N PRO A 87 15.00 -7.94 7.41
CA PRO A 87 15.58 -7.85 8.74
C PRO A 87 16.85 -8.70 8.84
N ALA A 88 18.00 -8.02 8.81
CA ALA A 88 19.30 -8.28 9.44
C ALA A 88 19.76 -9.73 9.70
N SER A 89 19.47 -10.70 8.83
CA SER A 89 20.04 -12.05 8.94
C SER A 89 20.62 -12.66 7.68
N GLU A 90 20.49 -12.00 6.51
CA GLU A 90 21.14 -12.49 5.28
C GLU A 90 21.83 -11.31 4.58
N ALA A 91 22.80 -10.72 5.28
CA ALA A 91 23.83 -9.90 4.65
C ALA A 91 24.90 -10.85 4.12
N THR A 92 24.96 -11.05 2.80
CA THR A 92 26.21 -11.43 2.11
C THR A 92 26.29 -10.72 0.76
N THR A 93 26.95 -9.56 0.83
CA THR A 93 28.01 -9.10 -0.09
C THR A 93 27.66 -8.52 -1.46
N GLY A 94 27.94 -7.21 -1.58
CA GLY A 94 28.53 -6.56 -2.77
C GLY A 94 27.51 -6.14 -3.83
N GLY A 95 27.49 -4.93 -4.37
CA GLY A 95 28.49 -3.89 -4.47
C GLY A 95 28.11 -3.10 -5.73
N GLY A 96 27.87 -1.80 -5.60
CA GLY A 96 27.39 -0.97 -6.70
C GLY A 96 28.46 -0.79 -7.77
N GLU A 97 28.25 -1.37 -8.96
CA GLU A 97 28.80 -0.86 -10.25
C GLU A 97 28.10 -1.44 -11.50
N ALA A 98 26.96 -2.13 -11.40
CA ALA A 98 26.26 -2.69 -12.58
C ALA A 98 24.89 -2.05 -12.90
N VAL A 99 24.46 -1.02 -12.14
CA VAL A 99 23.11 -0.45 -12.28
C VAL A 99 22.90 0.20 -13.65
N SER A 100 23.94 0.77 -14.28
CA SER A 100 23.81 1.51 -15.54
C SER A 100 23.69 0.64 -16.82
N CYS A 101 23.86 -0.68 -16.71
CA CYS A 101 23.68 -1.61 -17.83
C CYS A 101 22.35 -2.40 -17.73
N GLY A 102 21.75 -2.49 -16.54
CA GLY A 102 20.45 -3.17 -16.35
C GLY A 102 19.23 -2.37 -16.85
N ILE A 103 19.27 -1.04 -16.74
CA ILE A 103 18.16 -0.15 -17.17
C ILE A 103 17.89 -0.15 -18.68
N ARG A 104 18.91 -0.39 -19.52
CA ARG A 104 18.74 -0.38 -20.99
C ARG A 104 17.86 -1.53 -21.45
N SER A 105 18.14 -2.74 -20.94
CA SER A 105 17.35 -3.93 -21.25
C SER A 105 15.90 -3.81 -20.75
N LEU A 106 15.66 -3.07 -19.66
CA LEU A 106 14.33 -2.79 -19.15
C LEU A 106 13.54 -1.83 -20.05
N ALA A 107 14.19 -0.78 -20.55
CA ALA A 107 13.60 0.16 -21.50
C ALA A 107 13.23 -0.53 -22.82
N ASP A 108 14.10 -1.41 -23.34
CA ASP A 108 13.85 -2.18 -24.56
C ASP A 108 12.65 -3.15 -24.39
N LYS A 109 12.53 -3.75 -23.20
CA LYS A 109 11.42 -4.66 -22.88
C LYS A 109 10.10 -3.91 -22.73
N ALA A 110 10.10 -2.74 -22.08
CA ALA A 110 8.92 -1.88 -22.00
C ALA A 110 8.46 -1.43 -23.39
N ALA A 111 9.38 -0.99 -24.25
CA ALA A 111 9.09 -0.59 -25.62
C ALA A 111 8.54 -1.75 -26.47
N GLY A 112 9.08 -2.98 -26.31
CA GLY A 112 8.60 -4.16 -27.01
C GLY A 112 7.21 -4.65 -26.56
N THR A 113 6.87 -4.50 -25.28
CA THR A 113 5.56 -4.90 -24.74
C THR A 113 4.47 -3.85 -24.94
N ALA A 114 4.84 -2.58 -25.13
CA ALA A 114 3.90 -1.46 -25.21
C ALA A 114 3.27 -1.25 -26.60
N GLY A 115 3.42 -2.20 -27.53
CA GLY A 115 2.67 -2.30 -28.80
C GLY A 115 2.15 -0.97 -29.36
N ASP A 116 2.97 -0.27 -30.15
CA ASP A 116 2.64 0.93 -30.94
C ASP A 116 1.87 2.06 -30.22
N CYS A 117 1.94 2.13 -28.88
CA CYS A 117 1.29 3.20 -28.10
C CYS A 117 1.83 4.61 -28.39
N CYS A 118 3.00 4.74 -29.04
CA CYS A 118 3.72 6.02 -29.14
C CYS A 118 4.20 6.40 -30.55
N THR A 119 3.77 5.72 -31.64
CA THR A 119 4.01 6.28 -32.99
C THR A 119 2.80 7.10 -33.44
N PRO A 120 2.99 8.31 -34.00
CA PRO A 120 1.88 9.02 -34.63
C PRO A 120 1.41 8.22 -35.85
N LYS A 121 0.13 7.81 -35.84
CA LYS A 121 -0.53 7.21 -37.01
C LYS A 121 -0.60 8.25 -38.13
N LYS A 122 -0.15 7.87 -39.34
CA LYS A 122 -0.23 8.69 -40.55
C LYS A 122 -1.67 8.81 -41.07
#